data_AF-A0A917BJ84-F1
#
_entry.id   AF-A0A917BJ84-F1
#
_cell.length_a   1.000
_cell.length_b   1.000
_cell.length_c   1.000
_cell.angle_alpha   90.00
_cell.angle_beta   90.00
_cell.angle_gamma   90.00
#
_symmetry.space_group_name_H-M   'P 1'
#
loop_
_entity.id
_entity.type
_entity.pdbx_description
1 polymer ?
#
loop_
_entity_poly.entity_id
_entity_poly.type
_entity_poly.pdbx_seq_one_letter_code
_entity_poly.pdbx_strand_id
1 'polypeptide(L)'
;MPLLSRPRRSLIARSLAAMVTALLGPAVARADYAYILTKTLCDNQADAMDFMWTRDTMPGKPVPFYFDGASFSAVGHTQSLDAFDTVVVSAHGAPGAIGGTSSTGFAGAFQGQHNSVPATVSFLVCSSASSGSGNPSALGALAAKYLDPTTGLTRIGTLTGAKSSCALRRPTSVDITQLKEAIYVDGPDATPGKPIIASLLKQWDTLTHSLPDHSTGTSEAFCLNMISKKAYADFVPFIENTYDTFHVEYIQLINSSDTGSPRTSCGAATGTPVCP
;
A
#
# COMPACT_ATOMS: atom_id res chain seq x y z
N MET A 1 -26.84 55.06 66.40
CA MET A 1 -28.19 54.53 66.12
C MET A 1 -28.87 55.50 65.16
N PRO A 2 -29.63 55.10 64.12
CA PRO A 2 -29.70 53.84 63.37
C PRO A 2 -29.30 53.99 61.88
N LEU A 3 -29.16 52.84 61.23
CA LEU A 3 -28.97 52.61 59.80
C LEU A 3 -30.23 52.97 58.99
N LEU A 4 -30.07 53.51 57.79
CA LEU A 4 -31.10 53.42 56.75
C LEU A 4 -30.53 52.80 55.47
N SER A 5 -31.35 51.87 54.98
CA SER A 5 -31.12 50.78 54.07
C SER A 5 -31.09 51.18 52.60
N ARG A 6 -30.23 50.48 51.83
CA ARG A 6 -30.18 50.49 50.36
C ARG A 6 -31.48 49.91 49.75
N PRO A 7 -31.79 50.27 48.50
CA PRO A 7 -32.29 49.33 47.51
C PRO A 7 -31.13 48.88 46.62
N ARG A 8 -30.78 47.58 46.69
CA ARG A 8 -29.88 46.91 45.76
C ARG A 8 -30.59 46.80 44.41
N ARG A 9 -29.98 47.36 43.35
CA ARG A 9 -30.43 47.20 41.98
C ARG A 9 -30.32 45.73 41.56
N SER A 10 -31.45 45.24 41.04
CA SER A 10 -31.68 44.02 40.27
C SER A 10 -30.44 43.36 39.64
N LEU A 11 -30.13 42.15 40.12
CA LEU A 11 -29.32 41.14 39.44
C LEU A 11 -30.26 40.32 38.54
N ILE A 12 -30.43 40.67 37.27
CA ILE A 12 -31.09 39.80 36.29
C ILE A 12 -30.38 39.89 34.93
N ALA A 13 -29.98 38.71 34.45
CA ALA A 13 -29.76 38.31 33.07
C ALA A 13 -28.60 38.93 32.27
N ARG A 14 -27.39 38.37 32.44
CA ARG A 14 -26.40 38.25 31.36
C ARG A 14 -25.66 36.91 31.47
N SER A 15 -26.36 35.84 31.13
CA SER A 15 -25.77 34.50 30.97
C SER A 15 -26.38 33.86 29.74
N LEU A 16 -25.83 34.09 28.55
CA LEU A 16 -26.06 33.28 27.33
C LEU A 16 -25.27 33.87 26.16
N ALA A 17 -23.98 33.53 26.07
CA ALA A 17 -23.21 33.56 24.82
C ALA A 17 -21.79 32.99 25.05
N ALA A 18 -21.67 31.75 25.51
CA ALA A 18 -20.39 31.04 25.53
C ALA A 18 -20.61 29.54 25.67
N MET A 19 -21.00 28.85 24.58
CA MET A 19 -20.76 27.41 24.37
C MET A 19 -21.40 26.94 23.06
N VAL A 20 -20.78 27.26 21.91
CA VAL A 20 -20.94 26.46 20.67
C VAL A 20 -19.62 26.51 19.88
N THR A 21 -18.52 26.02 20.48
CA THR A 21 -17.25 25.78 19.78
C THR A 21 -16.60 24.49 20.28
N ALA A 22 -17.39 23.43 20.49
CA ALA A 22 -16.88 22.16 21.03
C ALA A 22 -17.46 20.91 20.32
N LEU A 23 -17.80 21.00 19.03
CA LEU A 23 -18.21 19.83 18.24
C LEU A 23 -17.66 19.80 16.80
N LEU A 24 -16.69 20.66 16.47
CA LEU A 24 -15.78 20.35 15.37
C LEU A 24 -14.66 19.50 15.99
N GLY A 25 -14.95 18.20 16.16
CA GLY A 25 -13.88 17.23 16.44
C GLY A 25 -12.79 17.42 15.38
N PRO A 26 -11.50 17.25 15.73
CA PRO A 26 -10.45 17.33 14.73
C PRO A 26 -10.82 16.34 13.63
N ALA A 27 -11.10 16.85 12.43
CA ALA A 27 -10.98 16.05 11.24
C ALA A 27 -9.52 15.60 11.27
N VAL A 28 -9.28 14.37 11.73
CA VAL A 28 -7.95 13.78 11.71
C VAL A 28 -7.63 13.77 10.23
N ALA A 29 -6.81 14.73 9.79
CA ALA A 29 -6.24 14.71 8.47
C ALA A 29 -5.48 13.39 8.41
N ARG A 30 -6.07 12.40 7.73
CA ARG A 30 -5.44 11.10 7.56
C ARG A 30 -4.22 11.37 6.72
N ALA A 31 -3.03 11.09 7.26
CA ALA A 31 -1.79 11.30 6.53
C ALA A 31 -1.81 10.43 5.27
N ASP A 32 -1.46 11.05 4.13
CA ASP A 32 -1.21 10.33 2.89
C ASP A 32 -0.07 9.32 3.08
N TYR A 33 0.00 8.30 2.23
CA TYR A 33 1.00 7.24 2.32
C TYR A 33 1.74 7.08 0.99
N ALA A 34 3.02 6.71 1.05
CA ALA A 34 3.78 6.39 -0.15
C ALA A 34 3.34 5.03 -0.70
N TYR A 35 3.12 4.92 -2.01
CA TYR A 35 2.84 3.65 -2.69
C TYR A 35 3.92 3.36 -3.72
N ILE A 36 4.77 2.38 -3.45
CA ILE A 36 5.87 2.00 -4.33
C ILE A 36 5.37 0.99 -5.35
N LEU A 37 5.51 1.36 -6.62
CA LEU A 37 5.36 0.53 -7.80
C LEU A 37 6.74 0.12 -8.32
N THR A 38 6.83 -1.02 -8.98
CA THR A 38 8.06 -1.45 -9.68
C THR A 38 7.74 -1.81 -11.12
N LYS A 39 8.74 -2.26 -11.88
CA LYS A 39 8.53 -2.72 -13.26
C LYS A 39 7.51 -3.88 -13.37
N THR A 40 7.25 -4.59 -12.28
CA THR A 40 6.29 -5.70 -12.22
C THR A 40 4.85 -5.26 -12.47
N LEU A 41 4.58 -3.95 -12.41
CA LEU A 41 3.32 -3.36 -12.89
C LEU A 41 3.05 -3.72 -14.36
N CYS A 42 4.09 -4.05 -15.14
CA CYS A 42 3.96 -4.48 -16.52
C CYS A 42 3.84 -6.00 -16.70
N ASP A 43 3.95 -6.80 -15.63
CA ASP A 43 3.91 -8.26 -15.74
C ASP A 43 2.47 -8.79 -15.82
N ASN A 44 1.54 -8.13 -15.11
CA ASN A 44 0.10 -8.36 -15.18
C ASN A 44 -0.67 -7.27 -14.39
N GLN A 45 -1.99 -7.39 -14.36
CA GLN A 45 -2.89 -6.46 -13.67
C GLN A 45 -2.77 -6.41 -12.13
N ALA A 46 -2.00 -7.29 -11.47
CA ALA A 46 -2.14 -7.48 -10.02
C ALA A 46 -1.70 -6.25 -9.23
N ASP A 47 -0.58 -5.63 -9.62
CA ASP A 47 -0.06 -4.42 -8.96
C ASP A 47 -1.05 -3.24 -9.12
N ALA A 48 -1.76 -3.16 -10.26
CA ALA A 48 -2.82 -2.16 -10.47
C ALA A 48 -4.04 -2.41 -9.58
N MET A 49 -4.44 -3.68 -9.41
CA MET A 49 -5.52 -4.05 -8.49
C MET A 49 -5.12 -3.75 -7.05
N ASP A 50 -3.92 -4.09 -6.62
CA ASP A 50 -3.41 -3.76 -5.29
C ASP A 50 -3.40 -2.25 -5.03
N PHE A 51 -3.06 -1.43 -6.04
CA PHE A 51 -3.10 0.02 -5.91
C PHE A 51 -4.53 0.50 -5.64
N MET A 52 -5.48 0.06 -6.46
CA MET A 52 -6.89 0.44 -6.33
C MET A 52 -7.50 -0.06 -5.03
N TRP A 53 -7.16 -1.28 -4.61
CA TRP A 53 -7.58 -1.84 -3.32
C TRP A 53 -7.09 -0.99 -2.16
N THR A 54 -5.80 -0.67 -2.10
CA THR A 54 -5.27 0.15 -1.00
C THR A 54 -5.84 1.56 -1.00
N ARG A 55 -6.00 2.18 -2.18
CA ARG A 55 -6.63 3.50 -2.30
C ARG A 55 -8.00 3.55 -1.63
N ASP A 56 -8.77 2.48 -1.75
CA ASP A 56 -10.14 2.44 -1.27
C ASP A 56 -10.27 1.91 0.17
N THR A 57 -9.22 1.26 0.72
CA THR A 57 -9.26 0.60 2.04
C THR A 57 -8.35 1.23 3.09
N MET A 58 -7.24 1.84 2.69
CA MET A 58 -6.28 2.44 3.61
C MET A 58 -6.66 3.90 3.94
N PRO A 59 -6.34 4.38 5.15
CA PRO A 59 -6.48 5.80 5.47
C PRO A 59 -5.47 6.65 4.70
N GLY A 60 -5.90 7.82 4.22
CA GLY A 60 -5.05 8.73 3.43
C GLY A 60 -5.15 8.44 1.93
N LYS A 61 -4.50 9.26 1.09
CA LYS A 61 -4.38 9.00 -0.34
C LYS A 61 -3.05 8.31 -0.65
N PRO A 62 -3.02 7.36 -1.60
CA PRO A 62 -1.75 6.84 -2.12
C PRO A 62 -1.01 7.95 -2.87
N VAL A 63 0.28 8.10 -2.57
CA VAL A 63 1.21 8.97 -3.29
C VAL A 63 2.24 8.07 -3.98
N PRO A 64 2.12 7.88 -5.31
CA PRO A 64 2.87 6.84 -6.00
C PRO A 64 4.35 7.18 -6.23
N PHE A 65 5.22 6.20 -6.01
CA PHE A 65 6.63 6.24 -6.37
C PHE A 65 6.94 5.06 -7.29
N TYR A 66 7.82 5.26 -8.27
CA TYR A 66 8.32 4.17 -9.10
C TYR A 66 9.75 3.81 -8.71
N PHE A 67 9.98 2.53 -8.43
CA PHE A 67 11.31 1.97 -8.21
C PHE A 67 11.82 1.29 -9.48
N ASP A 68 12.92 1.81 -10.03
CA ASP A 68 13.51 1.32 -11.29
C ASP A 68 14.51 0.16 -11.10
N GLY A 69 14.69 -0.31 -9.87
CA GLY A 69 15.70 -1.30 -9.48
C GLY A 69 16.92 -0.70 -8.77
N ALA A 70 17.09 0.62 -8.82
CA ALA A 70 18.20 1.34 -8.19
C ALA A 70 17.75 2.57 -7.38
N SER A 71 16.69 3.27 -7.81
CA SER A 71 16.23 4.52 -7.22
C SER A 71 14.71 4.65 -7.27
N PHE A 72 14.15 5.53 -6.43
CA PHE A 72 12.74 5.88 -6.45
C PHE A 72 12.54 7.21 -7.16
N SER A 73 11.52 7.28 -8.01
CA SER A 73 11.06 8.49 -8.69
C SER A 73 9.63 8.79 -8.29
N ALA A 74 9.34 10.05 -7.95
CA ALA A 74 7.97 10.50 -7.72
C ALA A 74 7.13 10.39 -9.00
N VAL A 75 5.86 10.01 -8.87
CA VAL A 75 4.95 9.77 -9.99
C VAL A 75 3.89 10.87 -9.99
N GLY A 76 4.08 11.90 -10.81
CA GLY A 76 3.12 13.02 -10.92
C GLY A 76 3.11 13.99 -9.73
N HIS A 77 4.12 13.96 -8.87
CA HIS A 77 4.26 14.89 -7.74
C HIS A 77 5.75 15.19 -7.43
N THR A 78 6.00 16.04 -6.44
CA THR A 78 7.37 16.46 -6.03
C THR A 78 7.73 16.10 -4.60
N GLN A 79 6.82 15.47 -3.84
CA GLN A 79 7.11 15.00 -2.47
C GLN A 79 8.22 13.94 -2.47
N SER A 80 9.13 14.03 -1.49
CA SER A 80 10.18 13.02 -1.26
C SER A 80 9.61 11.78 -0.58
N LEU A 81 10.19 10.61 -0.85
CA LEU A 81 9.79 9.35 -0.21
C LEU A 81 9.89 9.43 1.33
N ASP A 82 10.91 10.11 1.86
CA ASP A 82 11.11 10.33 3.29
C ASP A 82 9.99 11.11 3.99
N ALA A 83 9.09 11.76 3.25
CA ALA A 83 7.99 12.54 3.83
C ALA A 83 6.82 11.67 4.35
N PHE A 84 6.89 10.35 4.19
CA PHE A 84 5.77 9.44 4.45
C PHE A 84 6.11 8.44 5.55
N ASP A 85 5.35 8.47 6.65
CA ASP A 85 5.50 7.50 7.75
C ASP A 85 4.91 6.12 7.41
N THR A 86 3.96 6.07 6.47
CA THR A 86 3.35 4.83 5.99
C THR A 86 3.77 4.60 4.55
N VAL A 87 4.31 3.43 4.28
CA VAL A 87 4.73 3.02 2.93
C VAL A 87 4.12 1.68 2.57
N VAL A 88 3.53 1.59 1.39
CA VAL A 88 3.05 0.35 0.79
C VAL A 88 3.95 0.02 -0.39
N VAL A 89 4.33 -1.23 -0.53
CA VAL A 89 5.12 -1.72 -1.65
C VAL A 89 4.31 -2.78 -2.38
N SER A 90 4.00 -2.55 -3.66
CA SER A 90 3.41 -3.57 -4.53
C SER A 90 4.40 -3.93 -5.63
N ALA A 91 4.68 -5.23 -5.70
CA ALA A 91 5.61 -5.81 -6.65
C ALA A 91 5.44 -7.33 -6.71
N HIS A 92 5.92 -7.93 -7.79
CA HIS A 92 6.23 -9.35 -7.76
C HIS A 92 7.49 -9.63 -6.92
N GLY A 93 7.46 -10.74 -6.20
CA GLY A 93 8.52 -11.14 -5.29
C GLY A 93 8.80 -12.63 -5.32
N ALA A 94 9.98 -12.98 -4.84
CA ALA A 94 10.45 -14.33 -4.62
C ALA A 94 11.30 -14.36 -3.33
N PRO A 95 11.60 -15.52 -2.75
CA PRO A 95 12.46 -15.57 -1.58
C PRO A 95 13.80 -14.84 -1.84
N GLY A 96 14.09 -13.81 -1.03
CA GLY A 96 15.30 -12.99 -1.18
C GLY A 96 15.30 -11.95 -2.31
N ALA A 97 14.18 -11.73 -2.99
CA ALA A 97 14.08 -10.80 -4.12
C ALA A 97 12.72 -10.09 -4.20
N ILE A 98 12.73 -8.87 -4.73
CA ILE A 98 11.55 -8.01 -4.90
C ILE A 98 11.72 -7.15 -6.16
N GLY A 99 10.68 -7.01 -6.98
CA GLY A 99 10.69 -6.11 -8.13
C GLY A 99 11.80 -6.38 -9.16
N GLY A 100 12.30 -7.63 -9.22
CA GLY A 100 13.42 -8.02 -10.07
C GLY A 100 14.82 -7.60 -9.56
N THR A 101 14.95 -7.23 -8.28
CA THR A 101 16.23 -6.99 -7.61
C THR A 101 16.36 -7.81 -6.31
N SER A 102 17.53 -7.81 -5.68
CA SER A 102 17.73 -8.45 -4.38
C SER A 102 17.06 -7.66 -3.26
N SER A 103 16.60 -8.35 -2.21
CA SER A 103 16.04 -7.71 -1.01
C SER A 103 16.99 -6.67 -0.40
N THR A 104 18.30 -6.96 -0.37
CA THR A 104 19.32 -6.05 0.15
C THR A 104 19.49 -4.81 -0.73
N GLY A 105 19.44 -4.99 -2.06
CA GLY A 105 19.50 -3.89 -3.02
C GLY A 105 18.32 -2.94 -2.86
N PHE A 106 17.10 -3.49 -2.80
CA PHE A 106 15.89 -2.73 -2.51
C PHE A 106 15.97 -1.99 -1.18
N ALA A 107 16.31 -2.69 -0.09
CA ALA A 107 16.41 -2.08 1.24
C ALA A 107 17.47 -0.97 1.31
N GLY A 108 18.59 -1.14 0.61
CA GLY A 108 19.63 -0.11 0.49
C GLY A 108 19.16 1.14 -0.24
N ALA A 109 18.50 0.97 -1.40
CA ALA A 109 17.91 2.08 -2.13
C ALA A 109 16.83 2.78 -1.30
N PHE A 110 15.98 2.01 -0.60
CA PHE A 110 14.90 2.54 0.23
C PHE A 110 15.46 3.44 1.32
N GLN A 111 16.38 2.94 2.14
CA GLN A 111 16.99 3.73 3.21
C GLN A 111 17.78 4.94 2.70
N GLY A 112 18.35 4.86 1.48
CA GLY A 112 19.00 6.00 0.85
C GLY A 112 18.06 7.17 0.49
N GLN A 113 16.76 6.91 0.35
CA GLN A 113 15.75 7.93 0.01
C GLN A 113 14.65 8.12 1.07
N HIS A 114 14.69 7.30 2.11
CA HIS A 114 13.84 7.35 3.31
C HIS A 114 14.80 7.22 4.51
N ASN A 115 15.37 8.33 4.96
CA ASN A 115 16.36 8.32 6.06
C ASN A 115 15.68 8.26 7.43
N SER A 116 14.46 8.80 7.51
CA SER A 116 13.59 8.78 8.67
C SER A 116 13.09 7.36 8.92
N VAL A 117 12.70 7.04 10.15
CA VAL A 117 12.16 5.70 10.44
C VAL A 117 10.68 5.69 10.06
N PRO A 118 10.23 4.86 9.10
CA PRO A 118 8.81 4.76 8.81
C PRO A 118 8.08 4.13 10.00
N ALA A 119 6.86 4.59 10.26
CA ALA A 119 5.97 3.98 11.25
C ALA A 119 5.45 2.62 10.74
N THR A 120 5.10 2.52 9.46
CA THR A 120 4.57 1.28 8.87
C THR A 120 5.10 1.05 7.46
N VAL A 121 5.53 -0.17 7.17
CA VAL A 121 5.82 -0.62 5.80
C VAL A 121 5.08 -1.92 5.51
N SER A 122 4.21 -1.90 4.49
CA SER A 122 3.41 -3.05 4.07
C SER A 122 3.82 -3.53 2.68
N PHE A 123 4.36 -4.75 2.61
CA PHE A 123 4.66 -5.44 1.38
C PHE A 123 3.42 -6.21 0.90
N LEU A 124 2.85 -5.76 -0.21
CA LEU A 124 1.93 -6.51 -1.08
C LEU A 124 2.78 -7.25 -2.12
N VAL A 125 3.62 -8.15 -1.60
CA VAL A 125 4.68 -8.81 -2.36
C VAL A 125 4.79 -10.25 -1.87
N CYS A 126 4.68 -11.19 -2.79
CA CYS A 126 4.77 -12.62 -2.47
C CYS A 126 6.18 -12.95 -1.97
N SER A 127 6.25 -13.84 -0.97
CA SER A 127 7.52 -14.29 -0.36
C SER A 127 8.42 -13.17 0.18
N SER A 128 7.89 -11.97 0.42
CA SER A 128 8.64 -10.84 1.00
C SER A 128 9.12 -11.10 2.44
N ALA A 129 8.50 -12.05 3.15
CA ALA A 129 8.92 -12.54 4.47
C ALA A 129 9.75 -13.84 4.41
N SER A 130 10.18 -14.26 3.21
CA SER A 130 10.97 -15.48 3.00
C SER A 130 12.37 -15.16 2.48
N SER A 131 13.36 -15.74 3.13
CA SER A 131 14.77 -15.64 2.73
C SER A 131 15.09 -16.55 1.55
N GLY A 132 15.92 -16.06 0.63
CA GLY A 132 16.46 -16.82 -0.50
C GLY A 132 17.85 -17.37 -0.21
N SER A 133 18.40 -18.18 -1.13
CA SER A 133 19.79 -18.66 -0.99
C SER A 133 20.76 -17.49 -0.96
N GLY A 134 21.37 -17.24 0.20
CA GLY A 134 22.33 -16.14 0.40
C GLY A 134 21.74 -14.73 0.45
N ASN A 135 20.40 -14.56 0.39
CA ASN A 135 19.74 -13.26 0.48
C ASN A 135 18.67 -13.27 1.58
N PRO A 136 18.67 -12.28 2.49
CA PRO A 136 17.62 -12.15 3.50
C PRO A 136 16.26 -11.87 2.84
N SER A 137 15.17 -12.10 3.56
CA SER A 137 13.84 -11.67 3.12
C SER A 137 13.78 -10.15 2.91
N ALA A 138 12.80 -9.65 2.17
CA ALA A 138 12.62 -8.20 2.00
C ALA A 138 12.31 -7.51 3.34
N LEU A 139 11.51 -8.16 4.20
CA LEU A 139 11.22 -7.69 5.56
C LEU A 139 12.49 -7.62 6.40
N GLY A 140 13.30 -8.69 6.43
CA GLY A 140 14.54 -8.75 7.18
C GLY A 140 15.60 -7.78 6.66
N ALA A 141 15.74 -7.66 5.34
CA ALA A 141 16.65 -6.73 4.71
C ALA A 141 16.31 -5.26 5.05
N LEU A 142 15.03 -4.90 5.01
CA LEU A 142 14.58 -3.56 5.35
C LEU A 142 14.69 -3.28 6.85
N ALA A 143 14.31 -4.24 7.70
CA ALA A 143 14.47 -4.13 9.15
C ALA A 143 15.92 -3.86 9.56
N ALA A 144 16.88 -4.54 8.93
CA ALA A 144 18.30 -4.36 9.18
C ALA A 144 18.83 -2.95 8.82
N LYS A 145 18.10 -2.15 8.05
CA LYS A 145 18.48 -0.76 7.71
C LYS A 145 18.13 0.25 8.80
N TYR A 146 17.23 -0.10 9.72
CA TYR A 146 16.74 0.81 10.76
C TYR A 146 16.93 0.22 12.14
N LEU A 147 18.10 -0.36 12.44
CA LEU A 147 18.36 -0.97 13.73
C LEU A 147 18.53 0.08 14.84
N ASP A 148 17.99 -0.22 16.01
CA ASP A 148 18.38 0.40 17.26
C ASP A 148 19.72 -0.24 17.72
N PRO A 149 20.79 0.56 17.91
CA PRO A 149 22.11 0.04 18.22
C PRO A 149 22.23 -0.58 19.62
N THR A 150 21.27 -0.32 20.50
CA THR A 150 21.26 -0.82 21.88
C THR A 150 20.55 -2.17 21.99
N THR A 151 19.43 -2.31 21.29
CA THR A 151 18.60 -3.52 21.35
C THR A 151 18.84 -4.49 20.21
N GLY A 152 19.44 -4.03 19.10
CA GLY A 152 19.59 -4.81 17.87
C GLY A 152 18.27 -5.06 17.14
N LEU A 153 17.17 -4.40 17.56
CA LEU A 153 15.85 -4.53 16.96
C LEU A 153 15.62 -3.44 15.92
N THR A 154 14.75 -3.69 14.94
CA THR A 154 14.32 -2.63 14.03
C THR A 154 13.54 -1.55 14.78
N ARG A 155 13.75 -0.29 14.39
CA ARG A 155 12.99 0.87 14.84
C ARG A 155 11.70 1.07 14.05
N ILE A 156 11.55 0.42 12.89
CA ILE A 156 10.30 0.50 12.12
C ILE A 156 9.15 0.00 12.99
N GLY A 157 8.07 0.77 13.09
CA GLY A 157 6.94 0.44 13.94
C GLY A 157 6.33 -0.91 13.57
N THR A 158 5.82 -1.03 12.35
CA THR A 158 5.21 -2.27 11.83
C THR A 158 5.72 -2.59 10.42
N LEU A 159 6.12 -3.84 10.22
CA LEU A 159 6.48 -4.43 8.93
C LEU A 159 5.56 -5.61 8.65
N THR A 160 4.89 -5.62 7.51
CA THR A 160 4.03 -6.75 7.10
C THR A 160 4.38 -7.27 5.71
N GLY A 161 4.39 -8.57 5.50
CA GLY A 161 4.64 -9.19 4.19
C GLY A 161 4.25 -10.66 4.15
N ALA A 162 4.47 -11.31 3.00
CA ALA A 162 3.99 -12.65 2.74
C ALA A 162 5.10 -13.72 2.84
N LYS A 163 4.80 -14.88 3.43
CA LYS A 163 5.75 -16.03 3.48
C LYS A 163 5.83 -16.84 2.18
N SER A 164 4.80 -16.84 1.36
CA SER A 164 4.72 -17.69 0.17
C SER A 164 3.99 -16.98 -0.96
N SER A 165 3.03 -17.64 -1.62
CA SER A 165 2.08 -16.97 -2.51
C SER A 165 1.27 -15.94 -1.72
N CYS A 166 0.72 -14.98 -2.45
CA CYS A 166 -0.02 -13.86 -1.90
C CYS A 166 -1.08 -13.43 -2.91
N ALA A 167 -2.24 -12.99 -2.42
CA ALA A 167 -3.30 -12.45 -3.26
C ALA A 167 -4.34 -11.71 -2.42
N LEU A 168 -5.13 -10.87 -3.10
CA LEU A 168 -6.43 -10.43 -2.61
C LEU A 168 -7.42 -11.62 -2.61
N ARG A 169 -8.20 -11.74 -1.53
CA ARG A 169 -9.21 -12.79 -1.31
C ARG A 169 -10.46 -12.17 -0.71
N ARG A 170 -11.61 -12.81 -0.90
CA ARG A 170 -12.84 -12.39 -0.21
C ARG A 170 -12.75 -12.65 1.30
N PRO A 171 -13.34 -11.81 2.16
CA PRO A 171 -13.63 -12.15 3.55
C PRO A 171 -14.55 -13.38 3.62
N THR A 172 -14.54 -14.07 4.76
CA THR A 172 -15.26 -15.35 4.92
C THR A 172 -16.75 -15.26 4.53
N SER A 173 -17.19 -16.19 3.69
CA SER A 173 -18.60 -16.47 3.34
C SER A 173 -19.37 -15.36 2.60
N VAL A 174 -18.68 -14.37 2.04
CA VAL A 174 -19.32 -13.29 1.26
C VAL A 174 -18.58 -13.11 -0.06
N ASP A 175 -19.27 -13.32 -1.18
CA ASP A 175 -18.73 -12.91 -2.47
C ASP A 175 -18.65 -11.38 -2.51
N ILE A 176 -17.49 -10.87 -2.88
CA ILE A 176 -17.30 -9.44 -3.02
C ILE A 176 -17.72 -8.99 -4.41
N THR A 177 -18.25 -7.77 -4.49
CA THR A 177 -18.65 -7.12 -5.74
C THR A 177 -17.77 -5.92 -6.07
N GLN A 178 -16.97 -5.48 -5.10
CA GLN A 178 -16.03 -4.39 -5.24
C GLN A 178 -14.71 -4.78 -4.60
N LEU A 179 -13.62 -4.33 -5.21
CA LEU A 179 -12.27 -4.65 -4.76
C LEU A 179 -12.01 -4.26 -3.31
N LYS A 180 -12.56 -3.13 -2.85
CA LYS A 180 -12.41 -2.61 -1.47
C LYS A 180 -12.87 -3.57 -0.36
N GLU A 181 -13.66 -4.58 -0.71
CA GLU A 181 -14.16 -5.58 0.23
C GLU A 181 -13.17 -6.73 0.42
N ALA A 182 -12.12 -6.82 -0.41
CA ALA A 182 -11.11 -7.86 -0.35
C ALA A 182 -10.14 -7.68 0.84
N ILE A 183 -9.48 -8.79 1.19
CA ILE A 183 -8.36 -8.84 2.14
C ILE A 183 -7.13 -9.41 1.47
N TYR A 184 -5.95 -8.89 1.82
CA TYR A 184 -4.68 -9.42 1.32
C TYR A 184 -4.14 -10.50 2.26
N VAL A 185 -3.88 -11.70 1.73
CA VAL A 185 -3.48 -12.87 2.53
C VAL A 185 -2.32 -13.65 1.92
N ASP A 186 -1.67 -14.42 2.78
CA ASP A 186 -0.59 -15.36 2.43
C ASP A 186 -1.14 -16.73 2.08
N GLY A 187 -0.38 -17.50 1.31
CA GLY A 187 -0.68 -18.88 0.98
C GLY A 187 -2.09 -19.14 0.40
N PRO A 188 -2.68 -18.25 -0.42
CA PRO A 188 -3.97 -18.54 -1.04
C PRO A 188 -3.85 -19.76 -1.97
N ASP A 189 -4.85 -20.65 -1.94
CA ASP A 189 -4.95 -21.70 -2.94
C ASP A 189 -5.41 -21.11 -4.27
N ALA A 190 -4.49 -21.06 -5.24
CA ALA A 190 -4.77 -20.59 -6.59
C ALA A 190 -5.52 -21.64 -7.44
N THR A 191 -5.65 -22.89 -6.98
CA THR A 191 -6.16 -24.01 -7.79
C THR A 191 -7.55 -23.75 -8.37
N PRO A 192 -8.56 -23.29 -7.61
CA PRO A 192 -9.87 -23.00 -8.21
C PRO A 192 -9.83 -21.78 -9.14
N GLY A 193 -8.91 -20.84 -8.91
CA GLY A 193 -8.72 -19.63 -9.73
C GLY A 193 -7.81 -19.79 -10.95
N LYS A 194 -7.14 -20.95 -11.14
CA LYS A 194 -6.16 -21.17 -12.22
C LYS A 194 -6.67 -20.79 -13.62
N PRO A 195 -7.89 -21.18 -14.04
CA PRO A 195 -8.40 -20.79 -15.36
C PRO A 195 -8.56 -19.28 -15.51
N ILE A 196 -8.98 -18.59 -14.44
CA ILE A 196 -9.16 -17.13 -14.43
C ILE A 196 -7.80 -16.44 -14.50
N ILE A 197 -6.81 -16.92 -13.73
CA ILE A 197 -5.43 -16.41 -13.83
C ILE A 197 -4.89 -16.57 -15.25
N ALA A 198 -5.05 -17.74 -15.87
CA ALA A 198 -4.58 -17.97 -17.24
C ALA A 198 -5.26 -17.04 -18.26
N SER A 199 -6.56 -16.79 -18.09
CA SER A 199 -7.32 -15.86 -18.91
C SER A 199 -6.82 -14.42 -18.74
N LEU A 200 -6.68 -13.94 -17.50
CA LEU A 200 -6.18 -12.60 -17.19
C LEU A 200 -4.76 -12.37 -17.73
N LEU A 201 -3.86 -13.34 -17.54
CA LEU A 201 -2.49 -13.25 -18.08
C LEU A 201 -2.48 -13.19 -19.61
N LYS A 202 -3.32 -13.99 -20.27
CA LYS A 202 -3.46 -13.94 -21.73
C LYS A 202 -4.09 -12.62 -22.21
N GLN A 203 -5.04 -12.05 -21.46
CA GLN A 203 -5.63 -10.78 -21.86
C GLN A 203 -4.63 -9.63 -21.72
N TRP A 204 -3.73 -9.69 -20.74
CA TRP A 204 -2.71 -8.68 -20.54
C TRP A 204 -1.84 -8.39 -21.78
N ASP A 205 -1.42 -9.46 -22.48
CA ASP A 205 -0.53 -9.40 -23.63
C ASP A 205 -1.24 -9.56 -24.99
N THR A 206 -2.52 -9.97 -25.02
CA THR A 206 -3.27 -10.15 -26.29
C THR A 206 -4.54 -9.30 -26.43
N LEU A 207 -5.17 -8.85 -25.35
CA LEU A 207 -6.38 -8.04 -25.45
C LEU A 207 -6.00 -6.63 -25.90
N THR A 208 -6.49 -6.25 -27.08
CA THR A 208 -6.36 -4.90 -27.60
C THR A 208 -7.58 -4.07 -27.17
N HIS A 209 -7.35 -2.97 -26.46
CA HIS A 209 -8.40 -2.09 -25.94
C HIS A 209 -7.96 -0.62 -25.99
N SER A 210 -8.88 0.30 -25.64
CA SER A 210 -8.54 1.72 -25.49
C SER A 210 -7.61 1.90 -24.29
N LEU A 211 -6.49 2.55 -24.53
CA LEU A 211 -5.45 2.88 -23.56
C LEU A 211 -5.64 4.32 -23.03
N PRO A 212 -4.96 4.73 -21.93
CA PRO A 212 -5.13 6.04 -21.33
C PRO A 212 -4.85 7.22 -22.25
N ASP A 213 -3.95 7.05 -23.23
CA ASP A 213 -3.60 8.08 -24.22
C ASP A 213 -4.54 8.09 -25.44
N HIS A 214 -5.67 7.38 -25.36
CA HIS A 214 -6.64 7.16 -26.43
C HIS A 214 -6.10 6.35 -27.63
N SER A 215 -4.90 5.79 -27.53
CA SER A 215 -4.43 4.79 -28.48
C SER A 215 -5.10 3.44 -28.22
N THR A 216 -4.90 2.53 -29.16
CA THR A 216 -5.41 1.16 -29.08
C THR A 216 -4.23 0.20 -29.06
N GLY A 217 -4.18 -0.70 -28.07
CA GLY A 217 -3.08 -1.64 -27.90
C GLY A 217 -3.28 -2.55 -26.70
N THR A 218 -2.24 -3.28 -26.32
CA THR A 218 -2.23 -4.15 -25.14
C THR A 218 -1.69 -3.42 -23.93
N SER A 219 -2.15 -3.79 -22.73
CA SER A 219 -1.69 -3.19 -21.47
C SER A 219 -0.20 -3.42 -21.24
N GLU A 220 0.32 -4.61 -21.57
CA GLU A 220 1.75 -4.92 -21.46
C GLU A 220 2.60 -3.96 -22.32
N ALA A 221 2.29 -3.85 -23.61
CA ALA A 221 3.07 -3.04 -24.54
C ALA A 221 3.05 -1.56 -24.16
N PHE A 222 1.88 -1.06 -23.71
CA PHE A 222 1.76 0.31 -23.23
C PHE A 222 2.61 0.55 -21.98
N CYS A 223 2.53 -0.34 -21.00
CA CYS A 223 3.31 -0.25 -19.75
C CYS A 223 4.81 -0.26 -20.01
N LEU A 224 5.30 -1.21 -20.82
CA LEU A 224 6.71 -1.30 -21.19
C LEU A 224 7.19 -0.03 -21.91
N ASN A 225 6.35 0.52 -22.80
CA ASN A 225 6.64 1.79 -23.46
C ASN A 225 6.72 2.96 -22.47
N MET A 226 5.82 3.06 -21.47
CA MET A 226 5.90 4.08 -20.42
C MET A 226 7.21 3.99 -19.62
N ILE A 227 7.60 2.78 -19.20
CA ILE A 227 8.88 2.56 -18.50
C ILE A 227 10.06 2.99 -19.38
N SER A 228 10.07 2.58 -20.66
CA SER A 228 11.15 2.89 -21.60
C SER A 228 11.34 4.40 -21.81
N LYS A 229 10.23 5.16 -21.79
CA LYS A 229 10.21 6.62 -21.96
C LYS A 229 10.33 7.38 -20.64
N LYS A 230 10.37 6.67 -19.50
CA LYS A 230 10.27 7.25 -18.15
C LYS A 230 9.04 8.15 -17.97
N ALA A 231 7.94 7.80 -18.62
CA ALA A 231 6.68 8.54 -18.59
C ALA A 231 5.88 8.21 -17.31
N TYR A 232 6.50 8.33 -16.14
CA TYR A 232 5.90 7.85 -14.88
C TYR A 232 4.62 8.58 -14.51
N ALA A 233 4.44 9.85 -14.92
CA ALA A 233 3.19 10.59 -14.68
C ALA A 233 1.94 9.87 -15.23
N ASP A 234 2.10 9.00 -16.23
CA ASP A 234 1.01 8.25 -16.86
C ASP A 234 0.65 6.95 -16.12
N PHE A 235 1.37 6.60 -15.04
CA PHE A 235 1.11 5.36 -14.28
C PHE A 235 -0.24 5.35 -13.59
N VAL A 236 -0.67 6.47 -13.00
CA VAL A 236 -1.98 6.52 -12.33
C VAL A 236 -3.12 6.37 -13.35
N PRO A 237 -3.16 7.12 -14.47
CA PRO A 237 -4.12 6.86 -15.55
C PRO A 237 -4.09 5.42 -16.07
N PHE A 238 -2.90 4.82 -16.20
CA PHE A 238 -2.75 3.43 -16.61
C PHE A 238 -3.35 2.43 -15.62
N ILE A 239 -3.10 2.63 -14.32
CA ILE A 239 -3.66 1.78 -13.25
C ILE A 239 -5.19 1.87 -13.25
N GLU A 240 -5.74 3.07 -13.38
CA GLU A 240 -7.20 3.28 -13.44
C GLU A 240 -7.82 2.61 -14.67
N ASN A 241 -7.20 2.76 -15.85
CA ASN A 241 -7.64 2.08 -17.07
C ASN A 241 -7.55 0.56 -16.96
N THR A 242 -6.47 0.05 -16.34
CA THR A 242 -6.28 -1.38 -16.07
C THR A 242 -7.40 -1.90 -15.16
N TYR A 243 -7.73 -1.16 -14.10
CA TYR A 243 -8.84 -1.50 -13.23
C TYR A 243 -10.18 -1.54 -13.98
N ASP A 244 -10.51 -0.49 -14.73
CA ASP A 244 -11.77 -0.43 -15.48
C ASP A 244 -11.90 -1.58 -16.48
N THR A 245 -10.78 -2.00 -17.08
CA THR A 245 -10.74 -3.09 -18.06
C THR A 245 -10.87 -4.47 -17.41
N PHE A 246 -10.18 -4.74 -16.31
CA PHE A 246 -10.00 -6.10 -15.79
C PHE A 246 -10.67 -6.39 -14.44
N HIS A 247 -11.23 -5.39 -13.74
CA HIS A 247 -11.67 -5.59 -12.35
C HIS A 247 -12.77 -6.65 -12.21
N VAL A 248 -13.67 -6.80 -13.19
CA VAL A 248 -14.78 -7.77 -13.11
C VAL A 248 -14.22 -9.19 -13.02
N GLU A 249 -13.30 -9.55 -13.92
CA GLU A 249 -12.69 -10.88 -13.92
C GLU A 249 -11.71 -11.07 -12.76
N TYR A 250 -11.01 -9.99 -12.35
CA TYR A 250 -10.17 -10.05 -11.16
C TYR A 250 -11.00 -10.28 -9.87
N ILE A 251 -12.19 -9.71 -9.76
CA ILE A 251 -13.12 -9.99 -8.65
C ILE A 251 -13.57 -11.46 -8.67
N GLN A 252 -13.77 -12.06 -9.85
CA GLN A 252 -14.05 -13.50 -9.94
C GLN A 252 -12.87 -14.33 -9.42
N LEU A 253 -11.62 -13.94 -9.73
CA LEU A 253 -10.43 -14.55 -9.14
C LEU A 253 -10.42 -14.43 -7.61
N ILE A 254 -10.75 -13.25 -7.07
CA ILE A 254 -10.83 -13.02 -5.62
C ILE A 254 -11.93 -13.87 -4.96
N ASN A 255 -13.04 -14.12 -5.63
CA ASN A 255 -14.14 -14.95 -5.12
C ASN A 255 -13.90 -16.46 -5.28
N SER A 256 -13.05 -16.88 -6.23
CA SER A 256 -12.68 -18.31 -6.47
C SER A 256 -11.80 -18.94 -5.37
N SER A 257 -11.79 -18.33 -4.20
CA SER A 257 -10.58 -18.12 -3.43
C SER A 257 -10.95 -18.01 -1.95
N ASP A 258 -11.02 -19.12 -1.21
CA ASP A 258 -11.52 -19.15 0.18
C ASP A 258 -10.47 -19.45 1.28
N THR A 259 -9.30 -19.98 0.94
CA THR A 259 -8.17 -20.21 1.85
C THR A 259 -7.14 -19.07 1.89
N GLY A 260 -6.38 -19.00 2.98
CA GLY A 260 -5.27 -18.06 3.15
C GLY A 260 -4.89 -17.92 4.63
N SER A 261 -3.71 -17.36 4.90
CA SER A 261 -3.23 -17.05 6.25
C SER A 261 -2.99 -15.55 6.39
N PRO A 262 -3.09 -14.99 7.62
CA PRO A 262 -2.66 -13.62 7.86
C PRO A 262 -1.20 -13.40 7.44
N ARG A 263 -0.92 -12.19 6.93
CA ARG A 263 0.45 -11.77 6.59
C ARG A 263 1.38 -11.89 7.79
N THR A 264 2.64 -12.19 7.51
CA THR A 264 3.70 -12.14 8.51
C THR A 264 3.94 -10.70 8.96
N SER A 265 4.06 -10.48 10.27
CA SER A 265 4.29 -9.18 10.87
C SER A 265 5.51 -9.19 11.79
N CYS A 266 6.31 -8.13 11.77
CA CYS A 266 7.38 -7.83 12.73
C CYS A 266 7.48 -6.31 12.96
N GLY A 267 8.39 -5.84 13.81
CA GLY A 267 8.61 -4.40 14.06
C GLY A 267 8.70 -4.03 15.55
N ALA A 268 9.04 -2.77 15.81
CA ALA A 268 9.15 -2.23 17.16
C ALA A 268 7.81 -2.27 17.92
N ALA A 269 6.69 -2.01 17.23
CA ALA A 269 5.36 -2.00 17.82
C ALA A 269 4.80 -3.41 18.07
N THR A 270 5.33 -4.44 17.40
CA THR A 270 4.89 -5.83 17.58
C THR A 270 5.65 -6.55 18.69
N GLY A 271 6.69 -5.93 19.28
CA GLY A 271 7.55 -6.53 20.30
C GLY A 271 8.28 -7.80 19.83
N THR A 272 8.33 -8.06 18.53
CA THR A 272 8.84 -9.30 17.96
C THR A 272 10.28 -9.10 17.49
N PRO A 273 11.27 -9.85 18.02
CA PRO A 273 12.69 -9.57 17.75
C PRO A 273 13.15 -9.86 16.32
N VAL A 274 12.44 -10.74 15.60
CA VAL A 274 12.92 -11.29 14.33
C VAL A 274 12.02 -10.81 13.22
N CYS A 275 12.54 -9.88 12.41
CA CYS A 275 12.14 -9.79 11.01
C CYS A 275 12.97 -10.85 10.26
N PRO A 276 12.35 -11.98 9.84
CA PRO A 276 13.05 -13.12 9.24
C PRO A 276 13.66 -12.80 7.87
#